data_AF-A0A9W4KHH1-F1
#
_entry.id   AF-A0A9W4KHH1-F1
#
_cell.length_a   1.000
_cell.length_b   1.000
_cell.length_c   1.000
_cell.angle_alpha   90.00
_cell.angle_beta   90.00
_cell.angle_gamma   90.00
#
_symmetry.space_group_name_H-M   'P 1'
#
loop_
_entity.id
_entity.type
_entity.pdbx_description
1 polymer ?
#
loop_
_entity_poly.entity_id
_entity_poly.type
_entity_poly.pdbx_seq_one_letter_code
_entity_poly.pdbx_strand_id
1 'polypeptide(L)'
;MTSKIPLRPLQPMEQTSFSEPQTPLSCGKRQNVSVACTECREKRTKCSGAMPCAKCTAKGCQCIYDPDSDRRRKPCSKSLALRQALLYTVLKLRSGNVNDVRTFLLKIRRLQSDGDAENFLLQESKLFNLG
;
A
#
# COMPACT_ATOMS: atom_id res chain seq x y z
N MET A 1 11.13 26.21 -40.95
CA MET A 1 10.66 24.88 -41.38
C MET A 1 10.68 23.95 -40.18
N THR A 2 9.59 23.89 -39.40
CA THR A 2 9.51 23.04 -38.21
C THR A 2 8.82 21.73 -38.59
N SER A 3 9.63 20.70 -38.79
CA SER A 3 9.15 19.35 -39.09
C SER A 3 8.36 18.81 -37.90
N LYS A 4 7.03 18.73 -38.04
CA LYS A 4 6.15 18.11 -37.04
C LYS A 4 6.41 16.60 -37.06
N ILE A 5 7.01 16.07 -35.99
CA ILE A 5 7.17 14.63 -35.80
C ILE A 5 5.76 14.05 -35.62
N PRO A 6 5.30 13.13 -36.48
CA PRO A 6 3.98 12.54 -36.33
C PRO A 6 3.98 11.63 -35.10
N LEU A 7 3.00 11.83 -34.22
CA LEU A 7 2.77 10.93 -33.08
C LEU A 7 2.30 9.57 -33.60
N ARG A 8 2.83 8.50 -33.02
CA ARG A 8 2.44 7.13 -33.34
C ARG A 8 0.97 6.91 -32.91
N PRO A 9 0.09 6.44 -33.81
CA PRO A 9 -1.28 6.10 -33.45
C PRO A 9 -1.30 4.99 -32.39
N LEU A 10 -2.13 5.15 -31.35
CA LEU A 10 -2.39 4.09 -30.38
C LEU A 10 -3.20 3.00 -31.07
N GLN A 11 -2.61 1.81 -31.24
CA GLN A 11 -3.37 0.65 -31.74
C GLN A 11 -4.20 0.05 -30.60
N PRO A 12 -5.46 -0.36 -30.86
CA PRO A 12 -6.28 -1.09 -29.90
C PRO A 12 -5.56 -2.36 -29.42
N MET A 13 -5.68 -2.65 -28.12
CA MET A 13 -5.13 -3.85 -27.52
C MET A 13 -5.91 -5.06 -28.03
N GLU A 14 -5.29 -5.88 -28.89
CA GLU A 14 -5.84 -7.17 -29.27
C GLU A 14 -5.92 -8.05 -28.01
N GLN A 15 -7.15 -8.48 -27.71
CA GLN A 15 -7.50 -9.27 -26.53
C GLN A 15 -6.82 -10.63 -26.63
N THR A 16 -5.63 -10.73 -26.03
CA THR A 16 -5.04 -12.04 -25.71
C THR A 16 -5.90 -12.66 -24.63
N SER A 17 -6.60 -13.73 -25.01
CA SER A 17 -7.42 -14.58 -24.17
C SER A 17 -6.73 -14.92 -22.84
N PHE A 18 -7.34 -14.49 -21.74
CA PHE A 18 -6.93 -14.85 -20.38
C PHE A 18 -7.01 -16.37 -20.21
N SER A 19 -5.86 -17.00 -19.98
CA SER A 19 -5.77 -18.39 -19.53
C SER A 19 -5.40 -18.43 -18.05
N GLU A 20 -6.11 -19.28 -17.31
CA GLU A 20 -6.10 -19.54 -15.86
C GLU A 20 -4.70 -19.86 -15.28
N PRO A 21 -4.47 -19.71 -13.95
CA PRO A 21 -3.14 -19.78 -13.35
C PRO A 21 -2.54 -21.20 -13.43
N GLN A 22 -1.55 -21.38 -14.30
CA GLN A 22 -0.75 -22.61 -14.33
C GLN A 22 0.46 -22.50 -13.40
N THR A 23 0.56 -23.47 -12.50
CA THR A 23 1.74 -23.84 -11.68
C THR A 23 3.06 -23.75 -12.46
N PRO A 24 4.17 -23.25 -11.87
CA PRO A 24 5.38 -22.97 -12.62
C PRO A 24 6.24 -24.23 -12.82
N LEU A 25 5.95 -24.97 -13.89
CA LEU A 25 6.96 -25.66 -14.68
C LEU A 25 6.91 -25.06 -16.10
N SER A 26 7.43 -23.85 -16.27
CA SER A 26 7.53 -23.24 -17.61
C SER A 26 8.91 -22.65 -17.84
N CYS A 27 9.65 -23.35 -18.70
CA CYS A 27 10.87 -22.89 -19.32
C CYS A 27 10.54 -21.74 -20.30
N GLY A 28 11.31 -20.64 -20.24
CA GLY A 28 11.61 -19.87 -21.45
C GLY A 28 11.03 -18.46 -21.64
N LYS A 29 10.20 -17.91 -20.75
CA LYS A 29 9.82 -16.47 -20.83
C LYS A 29 10.18 -15.74 -19.55
N ARG A 30 11.15 -14.81 -19.65
CA ARG A 30 11.60 -13.98 -18.53
C ARG A 30 10.44 -13.08 -18.11
N GLN A 31 9.79 -13.40 -17.00
CA GLN A 31 8.78 -12.51 -16.43
C GLN A 31 9.44 -11.31 -15.77
N ASN A 32 8.84 -10.14 -15.95
CA ASN A 32 9.27 -8.93 -15.26
C ASN A 32 8.93 -9.09 -13.77
N VAL A 33 9.94 -9.01 -12.92
CA VAL A 33 9.77 -9.09 -11.47
C VAL A 33 9.44 -7.72 -10.91
N SER A 34 8.40 -7.65 -10.07
CA SER A 34 7.97 -6.39 -9.45
C SER A 34 8.93 -5.93 -8.33
N VAL A 35 9.62 -6.87 -7.69
CA VAL A 35 10.56 -6.64 -6.59
C VAL A 35 11.83 -7.45 -6.84
N ALA A 36 12.99 -6.81 -6.69
CA ALA A 36 14.29 -7.47 -6.69
C ALA A 36 14.72 -7.78 -5.25
N CYS A 37 15.51 -8.85 -5.05
CA CYS A 37 16.16 -9.10 -3.77
C CYS A 37 17.11 -7.96 -3.38
N THR A 38 17.45 -7.86 -2.08
CA THR A 38 18.29 -6.81 -1.50
C THR A 38 19.62 -6.67 -2.24
N GLU A 39 20.34 -7.78 -2.45
CA GLU A 39 21.61 -7.82 -3.19
C GLU A 39 21.50 -7.30 -4.63
N CYS A 40 20.49 -7.75 -5.38
CA CYS A 40 20.29 -7.29 -6.76
C CYS A 40 19.88 -5.82 -6.80
N ARG A 41 19.11 -5.37 -5.82
CA ARG A 41 18.65 -3.99 -5.68
C ARG A 41 19.81 -3.05 -5.36
N GLU A 42 20.66 -3.40 -4.41
CA GLU A 42 21.86 -2.64 -4.04
C GLU A 42 22.83 -2.53 -5.23
N LYS A 43 23.05 -3.64 -5.93
CA LYS A 43 23.93 -3.71 -7.11
C LYS A 43 23.30 -3.16 -8.38
N ARG A 44 22.03 -2.73 -8.35
CA ARG A 44 21.25 -2.25 -9.51
C ARG A 44 21.29 -3.21 -10.70
N THR A 45 21.24 -4.52 -10.43
CA THR A 45 21.26 -5.58 -11.46
C THR A 45 19.90 -6.23 -11.62
N LYS A 46 19.66 -6.86 -12.79
CA LYS A 46 18.42 -7.60 -13.04
C LYS A 46 18.32 -8.79 -12.07
N CYS A 47 17.22 -8.85 -11.32
CA CYS A 47 16.86 -9.96 -10.45
C CYS A 47 15.96 -10.94 -11.21
N SER A 48 16.13 -12.25 -10.98
CA SER A 48 15.31 -13.27 -11.63
C SER A 48 14.00 -13.58 -10.89
N GLY A 49 13.79 -13.09 -9.67
CA GLY A 49 12.56 -13.32 -8.90
C GLY A 49 12.46 -14.68 -8.21
N ALA A 50 13.21 -15.67 -8.65
CA ALA A 50 13.34 -16.96 -7.96
C ALA A 50 13.96 -16.80 -6.56
N MET A 51 13.72 -17.75 -5.68
CA MET A 51 14.26 -17.77 -4.31
C MET A 51 15.08 -19.04 -4.09
N PRO A 52 16.42 -18.95 -3.95
CA PRO A 52 17.27 -17.77 -4.20
C PRO A 52 17.30 -17.37 -5.68
N CYS A 53 17.56 -16.10 -5.98
CA CYS A 53 17.58 -15.63 -7.36
C CYS A 53 18.84 -16.12 -8.08
N ALA A 54 18.77 -16.31 -9.40
CA ALA A 54 19.84 -16.93 -10.19
C ALA A 54 21.20 -16.23 -10.02
N LYS A 55 21.20 -14.91 -9.83
CA LYS A 55 22.43 -14.12 -9.59
C LYS A 55 23.03 -14.45 -8.21
N CYS A 56 22.20 -14.54 -7.19
CA CYS A 56 22.65 -14.87 -5.84
C CYS A 56 23.13 -16.32 -5.74
N THR A 57 22.43 -17.25 -6.40
CA THR A 57 22.86 -18.66 -6.51
C THR A 57 24.25 -18.76 -7.15
N ALA A 58 24.45 -18.09 -8.29
CA ALA A 58 25.74 -18.13 -8.99
C ALA A 58 26.89 -17.44 -8.22
N LYS A 59 26.57 -16.46 -7.36
CA LYS A 59 27.55 -15.74 -6.55
C LYS A 59 27.78 -16.33 -5.17
N GLY A 60 26.96 -17.30 -4.75
CA GLY A 60 26.96 -17.80 -3.37
C GLY A 60 26.68 -16.71 -2.32
N CYS A 61 25.93 -15.66 -2.68
CA CYS A 61 25.60 -14.57 -1.75
C CYS A 61 24.17 -14.69 -1.20
N GLN A 62 23.92 -14.01 -0.08
CA GLN A 62 22.65 -14.07 0.61
C GLN A 62 21.53 -13.43 -0.20
N CYS A 63 20.46 -14.18 -0.50
CA CYS A 63 19.33 -13.69 -1.29
C CYS A 63 18.13 -13.38 -0.40
N ILE A 64 18.00 -12.14 0.08
CA ILE A 64 16.87 -11.72 0.92
C ILE A 64 15.92 -10.86 0.11
N TYR A 65 14.61 -11.10 0.25
CA TYR A 65 13.57 -10.21 -0.21
C TYR A 65 13.02 -9.45 1.00
N ASP A 66 13.19 -8.14 1.00
CA ASP A 66 12.63 -7.27 2.04
C ASP A 66 11.27 -6.71 1.53
N PRO A 67 10.13 -7.17 2.10
CA PRO A 67 8.80 -6.73 1.67
C PRO A 67 8.55 -5.24 1.96
N ASP A 68 9.22 -4.66 2.97
CA ASP A 68 9.04 -3.26 3.39
C ASP A 68 9.93 -2.30 2.58
N SER A 69 10.91 -2.83 1.86
CA SER A 69 11.81 -2.02 1.05
C SER A 69 11.12 -1.34 -0.14
N ASP A 70 9.97 -1.83 -0.61
CA ASP A 70 9.24 -1.20 -1.73
C ASP A 70 8.47 0.05 -1.25
N ARG A 71 9.17 1.19 -1.27
CA ARG A 71 8.61 2.50 -0.93
C ARG A 71 7.40 2.91 -1.79
N ARG A 72 7.12 2.24 -2.92
CA ARG A 72 5.90 2.46 -3.72
C ARG A 72 4.67 1.88 -3.04
N ARG A 73 4.83 0.80 -2.28
CA ARG A 73 3.76 0.11 -1.57
C ARG A 73 3.83 0.41 -0.07
N LYS A 74 3.98 1.68 0.32
CA LYS A 74 3.59 2.04 1.69
C LYS A 74 2.08 1.80 1.80
N PRO A 75 1.60 0.79 2.55
CA PRO A 75 0.21 0.84 2.96
C PRO A 75 0.07 2.17 3.71
N CYS A 76 -0.88 3.00 3.30
CA CYS A 76 -1.21 4.18 4.08
C CYS A 76 -1.80 3.66 5.40
N SER A 77 -0.96 3.42 6.40
CA SER A 77 -1.37 2.90 7.73
C SER A 77 -2.40 3.82 8.39
N LYS A 78 -2.43 5.10 7.97
CA LYS A 78 -3.49 6.05 8.33
C LYS A 78 -4.87 5.61 7.86
N SER A 79 -5.01 4.81 6.82
CA SER A 79 -6.31 4.44 6.24
C SER A 79 -7.17 3.62 7.19
N LEU A 80 -6.59 2.65 7.90
CA LEU A 80 -7.34 1.80 8.83
C LEU A 80 -7.67 2.55 10.13
N ALA A 81 -6.68 3.25 10.69
CA ALA A 81 -6.85 4.07 11.89
C ALA A 81 -7.89 5.19 11.68
N LEU A 82 -7.85 5.88 10.54
CA LEU A 82 -8.84 6.88 10.15
C LEU A 82 -10.23 6.27 10.00
N ARG A 83 -10.33 5.09 9.37
CA ARG A 83 -11.61 4.37 9.24
C ARG A 83 -12.20 4.03 10.62
N GLN A 84 -11.39 3.58 11.57
CA GLN A 84 -11.85 3.31 12.94
C GLN A 84 -12.32 4.58 13.66
N ALA A 85 -11.55 5.67 13.58
CA ALA A 85 -11.94 6.95 14.17
C ALA A 85 -13.26 7.48 13.60
N LEU A 86 -13.47 7.36 12.28
CA LEU A 86 -14.71 7.74 11.61
C LEU A 86 -15.91 6.89 12.05
N LEU A 87 -15.73 5.57 12.19
CA LEU A 87 -16.82 4.71 12.67
C LEU A 87 -17.20 5.03 14.12
N TYR A 88 -16.20 5.24 14.98
CA TYR A 88 -16.43 5.64 16.38
C TYR A 88 -17.21 6.95 16.47
N THR A 89 -16.80 7.98 15.72
CA THR A 89 -17.50 9.29 15.75
C THR A 89 -18.94 9.16 15.29
N VAL A 90 -19.21 8.45 14.19
CA VAL A 90 -20.58 8.22 13.70
C VAL A 90 -21.43 7.48 14.74
N LEU A 91 -20.91 6.44 15.37
CA LEU A 91 -21.62 5.68 16.42
C LEU A 91 -21.91 6.56 17.63
N LYS A 92 -20.93 7.34 18.09
CA LYS A 92 -21.06 8.24 19.24
C LYS A 92 -22.12 9.31 18.98
N LEU A 93 -22.20 9.84 17.77
CA LEU A 93 -23.20 10.84 17.38
C LEU A 93 -24.61 10.25 17.21
N ARG A 94 -24.72 9.02 16.67
CA ARG A 94 -26.03 8.39 16.39
C ARG A 94 -26.67 7.75 17.61
N SER A 95 -25.88 7.15 18.49
CA SER A 95 -26.37 6.33 19.61
C SER A 95 -26.08 6.94 20.98
N GLY A 96 -25.27 8.00 21.05
CA GLY A 96 -24.93 8.67 22.30
C GLY A 96 -26.08 9.53 22.82
N ASN A 97 -26.18 9.65 24.14
CA ASN A 97 -27.12 10.58 24.75
C ASN A 97 -26.77 12.04 24.38
N VAL A 98 -27.76 12.93 24.41
CA VAL A 98 -27.59 14.35 24.02
C VAL A 98 -26.47 15.02 24.82
N ASN A 99 -26.34 14.71 26.11
CA ASN A 99 -25.28 15.24 26.97
C ASN A 99 -23.88 14.71 26.59
N ASP A 100 -23.77 13.43 26.24
CA ASP A 100 -22.52 12.80 25.84
C ASP A 100 -22.04 13.35 24.49
N VAL A 101 -22.96 13.45 23.53
CA VAL A 101 -22.71 14.05 22.21
C VAL A 101 -22.29 15.51 22.37
N ARG A 102 -23.01 16.29 23.19
CA ARG A 102 -22.67 17.68 23.46
C ARG A 102 -21.27 17.81 24.06
N THR A 103 -20.94 16.99 25.05
CA THR A 103 -19.62 17.02 25.70
C THR A 103 -18.51 16.64 24.73
N PHE A 104 -18.74 15.62 23.89
CA PHE A 104 -17.81 15.20 22.85
C PHE A 104 -17.54 16.31 21.83
N LEU A 105 -18.59 16.95 21.32
CA LEU A 105 -18.45 18.07 20.38
C LEU A 105 -17.75 19.28 21.00
N LEU A 106 -18.02 19.59 22.27
CA LEU A 106 -17.34 20.67 23.00
C LEU A 106 -15.85 20.37 23.19
N LYS A 107 -15.47 19.11 23.44
CA LYS A 107 -14.07 18.70 23.50
C LYS A 107 -13.38 18.90 22.16
N ILE A 108 -13.96 18.40 21.06
CA ILE A 108 -13.39 18.57 19.71
C ILE A 108 -13.20 20.05 19.38
N ARG A 109 -14.20 20.88 19.65
CA ARG A 109 -14.16 22.32 19.36
C ARG A 109 -13.09 23.09 20.14
N ARG A 110 -12.61 22.56 21.27
CA ARG A 110 -11.57 23.18 22.11
C ARG A 110 -10.15 22.80 21.69
N LEU A 111 -9.99 21.82 20.81
CA LEU A 111 -8.65 21.41 20.34
C LEU A 111 -8.05 22.49 19.44
N GLN A 112 -6.76 22.73 19.60
CA GLN A 112 -6.06 23.85 18.95
C GLN A 112 -5.50 23.49 17.58
N SER A 113 -5.34 22.21 17.27
CA SER A 113 -4.84 21.72 15.97
C SER A 113 -5.60 20.50 15.47
N ASP A 114 -5.57 20.29 14.15
CA ASP A 114 -6.11 19.09 13.52
C ASP A 114 -5.39 17.81 13.98
N GLY A 115 -4.10 17.93 14.34
CA GLY A 115 -3.32 16.81 14.88
C GLY A 115 -3.80 16.37 16.26
N ASP A 116 -4.19 17.31 17.12
CA ASP A 116 -4.77 17.00 18.44
C ASP A 116 -6.15 16.34 18.30
N ALA A 117 -6.95 16.78 17.32
CA ALA A 117 -8.22 16.17 16.97
C ALA A 117 -8.03 14.74 16.46
N GLU A 118 -7.07 14.50 15.57
CA GLU A 118 -6.74 13.17 15.08
C GLU A 118 -6.32 12.24 16.24
N ASN A 119 -5.40 12.70 17.11
CA ASN A 119 -4.95 11.91 18.26
C ASN A 119 -6.08 11.61 19.26
N PHE A 120 -6.92 12.59 19.57
CA PHE A 120 -8.07 12.41 20.46
C PHE A 120 -9.04 11.36 19.91
N LEU A 121 -9.43 11.46 18.64
CA LEU A 121 -10.36 10.51 18.02
C LEU A 121 -9.78 9.11 17.90
N LEU A 122 -8.49 8.99 17.59
CA LEU A 122 -7.80 7.71 17.53
C LEU A 122 -7.72 7.05 18.91
N GLN A 123 -7.43 7.82 19.96
CA GLN A 123 -7.37 7.31 21.33
C GLN A 123 -8.74 6.82 21.82
N GLU A 124 -9.78 7.63 21.62
CA GLU A 124 -11.15 7.28 22.00
C GLU A 124 -11.67 6.04 21.23
N SER A 125 -11.35 5.92 19.94
CA SER A 125 -11.75 4.76 19.14
C SER A 125 -11.11 3.44 19.59
N LYS A 126 -9.90 3.48 20.16
CA LYS A 126 -9.23 2.30 20.73
C LYS A 126 -9.90 1.83 22.01
N LEU A 127 -10.32 2.76 22.87
CA LEU A 127 -11.03 2.44 24.12
C LEU A 127 -12.40 1.78 23.85
N PHE A 128 -13.06 2.18 22.76
CA PHE A 128 -14.35 1.62 22.37
C PHE A 128 -14.27 0.16 21.85
N ASN A 129 -13.13 -0.30 21.35
CA ASN A 129 -12.97 -1.68 20.84
C ASN A 129 -12.58 -2.70 21.93
N LEU A 130 -12.37 -2.26 23.17
CA LEU A 130 -11.93 -3.10 24.30
C LEU A 130 -13.06 -3.53 25.24
N GLY A 131 -14.33 -3.22 24.91
CA GLY A 131 -15.53 -3.65 25.63
C GLY A 131 -16.55 -4.25 24.69
#